data_AF-A0A9W6IAB9-F1
#
_entry.id   AF-A0A9W6IAB9-F1
#
_cell.length_a   1.000
_cell.length_b   1.000
_cell.length_c   1.000
_cell.angle_alpha   90.00
_cell.angle_beta   90.00
_cell.angle_gamma   90.00
#
_symmetry.space_group_name_H-M   'P 1'
#
loop_
_entity.id
_entity.type
_entity.pdbx_description
1 polymer ?
#
loop_
_entity_poly.entity_id
_entity_poly.type
_entity_poly.pdbx_seq_one_letter_code
_entity_poly.pdbx_strand_id
1 'polypeptide(L)'
;MTTTLILVVGAIVLLTAVYVSWRAGRLDRLHIRLELARESLDAALVRRTAVALELAASRLLDPATSLVLATAAHEARTAGPEEREHAESDLSRALRAVVDQERFRDRLAETPSGAALLDELGAAVAKVLYSRRFYNNAVGVTRTAQRRWLARTLRLAGHTEYPGFFEIDDAPPKALGIE
;
A
#
# COMPACT_ATOMS: atom_id res chain seq x y z
N MET A 1 23.61 -54.12 -9.63
CA MET A 1 22.74 -53.59 -8.56
C MET A 1 23.28 -52.29 -7.96
N THR A 2 24.59 -52.17 -7.72
CA THR A 2 25.22 -50.92 -7.22
C THR A 2 25.19 -49.78 -8.24
N THR A 3 25.55 -50.03 -9.50
CA THR A 3 25.50 -49.03 -10.59
C THR A 3 24.08 -48.51 -10.83
N THR A 4 23.09 -49.39 -10.88
CA THR A 4 21.67 -49.02 -10.98
C THR A 4 21.22 -48.18 -9.79
N LEU A 5 21.67 -48.49 -8.57
CA LEU A 5 21.35 -47.71 -7.38
C LEU A 5 21.99 -46.31 -7.42
N ILE A 6 23.25 -46.19 -7.86
CA ILE A 6 23.93 -44.92 -8.04
C ILE A 6 23.20 -44.05 -9.08
N LEU A 7 22.79 -44.63 -10.20
CA LEU A 7 22.05 -43.92 -11.24
C LEU A 7 20.68 -43.43 -10.74
N VAL A 8 19.95 -44.26 -9.99
CA VAL A 8 18.65 -43.88 -9.41
C VAL A 8 18.82 -42.75 -8.40
N VAL A 9 19.79 -42.86 -7.50
CA VAL A 9 20.09 -41.80 -6.52
C VAL A 9 20.50 -40.50 -7.22
N GLY A 10 21.38 -40.58 -8.22
CA GLY A 10 21.78 -39.43 -9.02
C GLY A 10 20.61 -38.76 -9.73
N ALA A 11 19.69 -39.53 -10.31
CA ALA A 11 18.48 -39.02 -10.94
C ALA A 11 17.55 -38.31 -9.93
N ILE A 12 17.35 -38.90 -8.75
CA ILE A 12 16.53 -38.30 -7.68
C ILE A 12 17.14 -36.96 -7.21
N VAL A 13 18.46 -36.91 -7.01
CA VAL A 13 19.16 -35.68 -6.61
C VAL A 13 19.00 -34.60 -7.70
N LEU A 14 19.18 -34.95 -8.97
CA LEU A 14 19.03 -34.02 -10.08
C LEU A 14 17.60 -33.47 -10.18
N LEU A 15 16.59 -34.34 -10.11
CA LEU A 15 15.17 -33.95 -10.13
C LEU A 15 14.83 -33.03 -8.95
N THR A 16 15.37 -33.33 -7.76
CA THR A 16 15.18 -32.51 -6.58
C THR A 16 15.82 -31.13 -6.75
N ALA A 17 17.06 -31.06 -7.26
CA ALA A 17 17.74 -29.80 -7.51
C ALA A 17 16.98 -28.91 -8.51
N VAL A 18 16.49 -29.49 -9.61
CA VAL A 18 15.67 -28.76 -10.60
C VAL A 18 14.36 -28.26 -9.98
N TYR A 19 13.68 -29.11 -9.21
CA TYR A 19 12.44 -28.74 -8.53
C TYR A 19 12.63 -27.58 -7.54
N VAL A 20 13.69 -27.63 -6.72
CA VAL A 20 14.03 -26.57 -5.77
C VAL A 20 14.37 -25.27 -6.49
N SER A 21 15.19 -25.30 -7.54
CA SER A 21 15.54 -24.12 -8.34
C SER A 21 14.32 -23.45 -8.97
N TRP A 22 13.40 -24.24 -9.54
CA TRP A 22 12.15 -23.69 -10.10
C TRP A 22 11.25 -23.06 -9.03
N ARG A 23 11.16 -23.67 -7.83
CA ARG A 23 10.39 -23.13 -6.71
C ARG A 23 11.03 -21.87 -6.12
N ALA A 24 12.35 -21.83 -5.98
CA ALA A 24 13.10 -20.68 -5.51
C ALA A 24 12.84 -19.47 -6.40
N GLY A 25 13.00 -19.62 -7.72
CA GLY A 25 12.72 -18.53 -8.67
C GLY A 25 11.26 -18.08 -8.67
N ARG A 26 10.30 -18.96 -8.34
CA ARG A 26 8.89 -18.57 -8.18
C ARG A 26 8.66 -17.73 -6.92
N LEU A 27 9.32 -18.05 -5.80
CA LEU A 27 9.22 -17.30 -4.55
C LEU A 27 9.87 -15.92 -4.68
N ASP A 28 11.05 -15.86 -5.31
CA ASP A 28 11.77 -14.63 -5.59
C ASP A 28 10.91 -13.61 -6.38
N ARG A 29 10.25 -14.07 -7.45
CA ARG A 29 9.30 -13.24 -8.20
C ARG A 29 8.12 -12.74 -7.37
N LEU A 30 7.69 -13.47 -6.35
CA LEU A 30 6.62 -13.00 -5.44
C LEU A 30 7.15 -11.95 -4.46
N HIS A 31 8.39 -12.09 -4.01
CA HIS A 31 9.03 -11.11 -3.13
C HIS A 31 9.23 -9.78 -3.85
N ILE A 32 9.81 -9.80 -5.05
CA ILE A 32 9.98 -8.59 -5.89
C ILE A 32 8.63 -7.91 -6.14
N ARG A 33 7.57 -8.68 -6.44
CA ARG A 33 6.23 -8.11 -6.63
C ARG A 33 5.67 -7.46 -5.36
N LEU A 34 5.95 -8.04 -4.19
CA LEU A 34 5.52 -7.49 -2.92
C LEU A 34 6.26 -6.19 -2.59
N GLU A 35 7.56 -6.15 -2.82
CA GLU A 35 8.39 -4.94 -2.63
C GLU A 35 7.91 -3.81 -3.55
N LEU A 36 7.73 -4.08 -4.85
CA LEU A 36 7.20 -3.10 -5.79
C LEU A 36 5.79 -2.62 -5.42
N ALA A 37 4.94 -3.52 -4.92
CA ALA A 37 3.62 -3.15 -4.43
C ALA A 37 3.71 -2.24 -3.20
N ARG A 38 4.66 -2.52 -2.29
CA ARG A 38 4.91 -1.70 -1.10
C ARG A 38 5.39 -0.30 -1.48
N GLU A 39 6.39 -0.20 -2.34
CA GLU A 39 6.89 1.09 -2.86
C GLU A 39 5.80 1.90 -3.55
N SER A 40 4.94 1.23 -4.33
CA SER A 40 3.82 1.88 -5.01
C SER A 40 2.74 2.42 -4.05
N LEU A 41 2.57 1.77 -2.90
CA LEU A 41 1.67 2.22 -1.83
C LEU A 41 2.30 3.41 -1.10
N ASP A 42 3.55 3.30 -0.69
CA ASP A 42 4.26 4.36 0.01
C ASP A 42 4.31 5.66 -0.83
N ALA A 43 4.57 5.55 -2.14
CA ALA A 43 4.52 6.68 -3.06
C ALA A 43 3.12 7.32 -3.16
N ALA A 44 2.06 6.50 -3.15
CA ALA A 44 0.68 6.99 -3.18
C ALA A 44 0.31 7.76 -1.90
N LEU A 45 0.71 7.24 -0.73
CA LEU A 45 0.48 7.88 0.56
C LEU A 45 1.21 9.22 0.68
N VAL A 46 2.47 9.28 0.24
CA VAL A 46 3.26 10.51 0.20
C VAL A 46 2.62 11.55 -0.73
N ARG A 47 2.16 11.14 -1.92
CA ARG A 47 1.48 12.05 -2.85
C ARG A 47 0.17 12.59 -2.25
N ARG A 48 -0.67 11.73 -1.66
CA ARG A 48 -1.90 12.17 -0.98
C ARG A 48 -1.62 13.17 0.12
N THR A 49 -0.58 12.91 0.92
CA THR A 49 -0.15 13.80 1.99
C THR A 49 0.31 15.16 1.46
N ALA A 50 1.08 15.19 0.36
CA ALA A 50 1.49 16.44 -0.27
C ALA A 50 0.28 17.27 -0.72
N VAL A 51 -0.67 16.64 -1.42
CA VAL A 51 -1.89 17.33 -1.89
C VAL A 51 -2.76 17.80 -0.72
N ALA A 52 -2.84 17.04 0.37
CA ALA A 52 -3.56 17.46 1.58
C ALA A 52 -2.93 18.71 2.24
N LEU A 53 -1.59 18.84 2.21
CA LEU A 53 -0.90 20.04 2.70
C LEU A 53 -1.11 21.24 1.78
N GLU A 54 -1.09 21.02 0.46
CA GLU A 54 -1.43 22.07 -0.50
C GLU A 54 -2.86 22.56 -0.30
N LEU A 55 -3.81 21.64 -0.05
CA LEU A 55 -5.17 21.99 0.33
C LEU A 55 -5.23 22.80 1.63
N ALA A 56 -4.48 22.40 2.66
CA ALA A 56 -4.40 23.17 3.90
C ALA A 56 -3.83 24.58 3.69
N ALA A 57 -2.90 24.75 2.74
CA ALA A 57 -2.26 26.02 2.42
C ALA A 57 -3.05 26.90 1.43
N SER A 58 -4.06 26.37 0.76
CA SER A 58 -4.84 27.03 -0.30
C SER A 58 -5.67 28.25 0.14
N ARG A 59 -5.79 28.50 1.45
CA ARG A 59 -6.67 29.53 2.08
C ARG A 59 -8.17 29.36 1.79
N LEU A 60 -8.58 28.24 1.22
CA LEU A 60 -9.99 27.90 1.00
C LEU A 60 -10.70 27.54 2.32
N LEU A 61 -9.94 26.99 3.26
CA LEU A 61 -10.40 26.57 4.57
C LEU A 61 -10.31 27.72 5.59
N ASP A 62 -11.09 27.63 6.66
CA ASP A 62 -10.85 28.48 7.82
C ASP A 62 -9.54 28.07 8.54
N PRO A 63 -8.91 28.98 9.30
CA PRO A 63 -7.61 28.72 9.91
C PRO A 63 -7.58 27.50 10.84
N ALA A 64 -8.67 27.19 11.54
CA ALA A 64 -8.72 26.05 12.44
C ALA A 64 -8.75 24.74 11.64
N THR A 65 -9.59 24.67 10.60
CA THR A 65 -9.69 23.50 9.72
C THR A 65 -8.39 23.27 8.93
N SER A 66 -7.77 24.33 8.42
CA SER A 66 -6.43 24.27 7.79
C SER A 66 -5.39 23.66 8.73
N LEU A 67 -5.38 24.08 9.99
CA LEU A 67 -4.40 23.59 10.97
C LEU A 67 -4.65 22.10 11.28
N VAL A 68 -5.91 21.70 11.48
CA VAL A 68 -6.26 20.29 11.74
C VAL A 68 -5.84 19.40 10.56
N LEU A 69 -6.13 19.81 9.32
CA LEU A 69 -5.74 19.04 8.13
C LEU A 69 -4.21 18.97 7.99
N ALA A 70 -3.51 20.08 8.22
CA ALA A 70 -2.05 20.13 8.13
C ALA A 70 -1.38 19.24 9.19
N THR A 71 -1.90 19.22 10.42
CA THR A 71 -1.40 18.35 11.49
C THR A 71 -1.62 16.89 11.15
N ALA A 72 -2.83 16.49 10.74
CA ALA A 72 -3.11 15.11 10.35
C ALA A 72 -2.23 14.65 9.17
N ALA A 73 -2.01 15.52 8.19
CA ALA A 73 -1.10 15.23 7.07
C ALA A 73 0.36 15.16 7.51
N HIS A 74 0.77 15.93 8.52
CA HIS A 74 2.12 15.84 9.07
C HIS A 74 2.33 14.54 9.85
N GLU A 75 1.40 14.18 10.73
CA GLU A 75 1.41 12.92 11.50
C GLU A 75 1.43 11.71 10.57
N ALA A 76 0.56 11.71 9.54
CA ALA A 76 0.55 10.66 8.52
C ALA A 76 1.89 10.53 7.78
N ARG A 77 2.67 11.62 7.63
CA ARG A 77 4.01 11.61 7.00
C ARG A 77 5.10 11.11 7.94
N THR A 78 5.06 11.47 9.21
CA THR A 78 6.15 11.20 10.18
C THR A 78 5.95 9.93 11.00
N ALA A 79 4.74 9.36 11.01
CA ALA A 79 4.42 8.16 11.77
C ALA A 79 5.39 6.98 11.52
N GLY A 80 5.70 6.24 12.58
CA GLY A 80 6.47 4.99 12.47
C GLY A 80 5.66 3.85 11.85
N PRO A 81 6.28 2.70 11.54
CA PRO A 81 5.59 1.56 10.94
C PRO A 81 4.34 1.08 11.70
N GLU A 82 4.38 1.10 13.04
CA GLU A 82 3.27 0.65 13.91
C GLU A 82 2.12 1.66 13.98
N GLU A 83 2.43 2.96 13.90
CA GLU A 83 1.45 4.04 14.03
C GLU A 83 0.89 4.50 12.67
N ARG A 84 1.56 4.14 11.57
CA ARG A 84 1.23 4.61 10.22
C ARG A 84 -0.22 4.36 9.85
N GLU A 85 -0.75 3.18 10.16
CA GLU A 85 -2.14 2.83 9.82
C GLU A 85 -3.15 3.75 10.50
N HIS A 86 -2.91 4.08 11.77
CA HIS A 86 -3.76 4.99 12.54
C HIS A 86 -3.67 6.42 11.98
N ALA A 87 -2.44 6.92 11.78
CA ALA A 87 -2.23 8.26 11.27
C ALA A 87 -2.81 8.48 9.85
N GLU A 88 -2.68 7.48 8.96
CA GLU A 88 -3.27 7.54 7.61
C GLU A 88 -4.80 7.46 7.63
N SER A 89 -5.38 6.74 8.61
CA SER A 89 -6.82 6.70 8.83
C SER A 89 -7.36 8.02 9.36
N ASP A 90 -6.62 8.68 10.25
CA ASP A 90 -6.95 10.00 10.78
C ASP A 90 -6.88 11.07 9.69
N LEU A 91 -5.88 11.01 8.80
CA LEU A 91 -5.82 11.85 7.60
C LEU A 91 -7.02 11.63 6.69
N SER A 92 -7.41 10.38 6.42
CA SER A 92 -8.62 10.08 5.62
C SER A 92 -9.89 10.67 6.24
N ARG A 93 -10.02 10.57 7.56
CA ARG A 93 -11.17 11.14 8.29
C ARG A 93 -11.18 12.66 8.26
N ALA A 94 -10.03 13.30 8.44
CA ALA A 94 -9.87 14.73 8.32
C ALA A 94 -10.22 15.21 6.90
N LEU A 95 -9.70 14.54 5.86
CA LEU A 95 -10.02 14.85 4.46
C LEU A 95 -11.52 14.74 4.18
N ARG A 96 -12.18 13.68 4.64
CA ARG A 96 -13.65 13.55 4.51
C ARG A 96 -14.38 14.68 5.23
N ALA A 97 -14.01 14.95 6.47
CA ALA A 97 -14.63 16.00 7.28
C ALA A 97 -14.46 17.40 6.67
N VAL A 98 -13.41 17.64 5.87
CA VAL A 98 -13.15 18.90 5.18
C VAL A 98 -13.85 18.98 3.84
N VAL A 99 -13.64 17.97 2.99
CA VAL A 99 -14.05 17.99 1.58
C VAL A 99 -15.56 17.83 1.42
N ASP A 100 -16.23 17.15 2.36
CA ASP A 100 -17.68 17.00 2.34
C ASP A 100 -18.44 18.23 2.88
N GLN A 101 -17.74 19.27 3.38
CA GLN A 101 -18.40 20.50 3.84
C GLN A 101 -18.95 21.33 2.69
N GLU A 102 -20.22 21.73 2.80
CA GLU A 102 -20.89 22.57 1.79
C GLU A 102 -20.18 23.91 1.57
N ARG A 103 -19.83 24.59 2.67
CA ARG A 103 -19.09 25.85 2.64
C ARG A 103 -17.75 25.77 1.92
N PHE A 104 -17.06 24.62 2.03
CA PHE A 104 -15.80 24.40 1.32
C PHE A 104 -16.04 24.28 -0.19
N ARG A 105 -17.07 23.52 -0.59
CA ARG A 105 -17.47 23.39 -2.00
C ARG A 105 -17.85 24.73 -2.62
N ASP A 106 -18.57 25.58 -1.90
CA ASP A 106 -18.97 26.91 -2.39
C ASP A 106 -17.74 27.79 -2.65
N ARG A 107 -16.82 27.87 -1.68
CA ARG A 107 -15.56 28.64 -1.83
C ARG A 107 -14.66 28.11 -2.94
N LEU A 108 -14.66 26.80 -3.12
CA LEU A 108 -13.90 26.16 -4.18
C LEU A 108 -14.44 26.54 -5.56
N ALA A 109 -15.76 26.56 -5.73
CA ALA A 109 -16.41 26.96 -6.97
C ALA A 109 -16.13 28.42 -7.35
N GLU A 110 -15.90 29.29 -6.36
CA GLU A 110 -15.50 30.68 -6.57
C GLU A 110 -14.02 30.83 -7.00
N THR A 111 -13.20 29.78 -6.81
CA THR A 111 -11.75 29.83 -7.03
C THR A 111 -11.36 29.14 -8.35
N PRO A 112 -10.77 29.84 -9.34
CA PRO A 112 -10.43 29.26 -10.64
C PRO A 112 -9.49 28.04 -10.58
N SER A 113 -8.59 27.99 -9.60
CA SER A 113 -7.66 26.86 -9.37
C SER A 113 -8.22 25.78 -8.43
N GLY A 114 -9.40 25.98 -7.85
CA GLY A 114 -10.00 25.06 -6.88
C GLY A 114 -10.35 23.70 -7.47
N ALA A 115 -10.95 23.69 -8.67
CA ALA A 115 -11.32 22.46 -9.36
C ALA A 115 -10.10 21.55 -9.63
N ALA A 116 -8.99 22.13 -10.11
CA ALA A 116 -7.76 21.38 -10.39
C ALA A 116 -7.18 20.72 -9.12
N LEU A 117 -7.24 21.42 -7.98
CA LEU A 117 -6.77 20.89 -6.70
C LEU A 117 -7.65 19.73 -6.19
N LEU A 118 -8.96 19.81 -6.40
CA LEU A 118 -9.87 18.70 -6.07
C LEU A 118 -9.66 17.48 -6.99
N ASP A 119 -9.46 17.70 -8.29
CA ASP A 119 -9.17 16.61 -9.22
C ASP A 119 -7.87 15.90 -8.84
N GLU A 120 -6.84 16.67 -8.48
CA GLU A 120 -5.57 16.12 -8.01
C GLU A 120 -5.74 15.35 -6.69
N LEU A 121 -6.52 15.88 -5.74
CA LEU A 121 -6.84 15.19 -4.50
C LEU A 121 -7.60 13.89 -4.77
N GLY A 122 -8.59 13.93 -5.66
CA GLY A 122 -9.36 12.76 -6.08
C GLY A 122 -8.47 11.68 -6.69
N ALA A 123 -7.57 12.06 -7.60
CA ALA A 123 -6.60 11.16 -8.17
C ALA A 123 -5.66 10.55 -7.10
N ALA A 124 -5.21 11.34 -6.14
CA ALA A 124 -4.34 10.87 -5.05
C ALA A 124 -5.07 9.89 -4.10
N VAL A 125 -6.31 10.19 -3.72
CA VAL A 125 -7.15 9.31 -2.88
C VAL A 125 -7.44 7.99 -3.61
N ALA A 126 -7.87 8.05 -4.87
CA ALA A 126 -8.12 6.87 -5.68
C ALA A 126 -6.85 6.02 -5.86
N LYS A 127 -5.69 6.66 -6.02
CA LYS A 127 -4.42 5.95 -6.14
C LYS A 127 -4.07 5.17 -4.86
N VAL A 128 -4.32 5.74 -3.68
CA VAL A 128 -4.12 5.04 -2.40
C VAL A 128 -5.02 3.81 -2.29
N LEU A 129 -6.31 3.93 -2.62
CA LEU A 129 -7.27 2.80 -2.66
C LEU A 129 -6.72 1.64 -3.51
N TYR A 130 -6.32 1.96 -4.74
CA TYR A 130 -5.81 0.97 -5.68
C TYR A 130 -4.51 0.33 -5.19
N SER A 131 -3.54 1.15 -4.76
CA SER A 131 -2.24 0.68 -4.30
C SER A 131 -2.36 -0.21 -3.05
N ARG A 132 -3.24 0.13 -2.09
CA ARG A 132 -3.48 -0.70 -0.90
C ARG A 132 -4.08 -2.03 -1.29
N ARG A 133 -5.08 -2.06 -2.17
CA ARG A 133 -5.70 -3.30 -2.65
C ARG A 133 -4.68 -4.18 -3.37
N PHE A 134 -3.84 -3.59 -4.21
CA PHE A 134 -2.78 -4.30 -4.91
C PHE A 134 -1.73 -4.89 -3.95
N TYR A 135 -1.29 -4.10 -2.95
CA TYR A 135 -0.40 -4.56 -1.89
C TYR A 135 -1.00 -5.72 -1.09
N ASN A 136 -2.25 -5.58 -0.60
CA ASN A 136 -2.91 -6.64 0.17
C ASN A 136 -3.12 -7.92 -0.64
N ASN A 137 -3.41 -7.81 -1.95
CA ASN A 137 -3.45 -8.96 -2.84
C ASN A 137 -2.07 -9.64 -2.96
N ALA A 138 -1.00 -8.85 -3.13
CA ALA A 138 0.38 -9.37 -3.17
C ALA A 138 0.76 -10.06 -1.86
N VAL A 139 0.40 -9.48 -0.71
CA VAL A 139 0.57 -10.09 0.63
C VAL A 139 -0.16 -11.43 0.69
N GLY A 140 -1.43 -11.50 0.28
CA GLY A 140 -2.21 -12.74 0.29
C GLY A 140 -1.58 -13.86 -0.56
N VAL A 141 -1.14 -13.52 -1.78
CA VAL A 141 -0.46 -14.48 -2.68
C VAL A 141 0.88 -14.93 -2.09
N THR A 142 1.65 -14.03 -1.47
CA THR A 142 2.94 -14.36 -0.84
C THR A 142 2.75 -15.22 0.40
N ARG A 143 1.79 -14.90 1.29
CA ARG A 143 1.49 -15.70 2.48
C ARG A 143 1.01 -17.12 2.13
N THR A 144 0.14 -17.24 1.12
CA THR A 144 -0.31 -18.57 0.65
C THR A 144 0.82 -19.38 0.03
N ALA A 145 1.76 -18.73 -0.67
CA ALA A 145 2.96 -19.38 -1.21
C ALA A 145 3.94 -19.84 -0.12
N GLN A 146 4.15 -19.02 0.92
CA GLN A 146 5.02 -19.32 2.07
C GLN A 146 4.45 -20.42 2.98
N ARG A 147 3.12 -20.51 3.12
CA ARG A 147 2.46 -21.55 3.93
C ARG A 147 2.57 -22.97 3.36
N ARG A 148 2.88 -23.13 2.06
CA ARG A 148 3.03 -24.47 1.48
C ARG A 148 4.29 -25.15 2.02
N TRP A 149 4.08 -26.32 2.64
CA TRP A 149 5.00 -27.16 3.41
C TRP A 149 6.47 -27.17 2.94
N LEU A 150 6.71 -27.16 1.62
CA LEU A 150 8.05 -27.19 1.01
C LEU A 150 8.91 -25.94 1.23
N ALA A 151 8.34 -24.74 1.39
CA ALA A 151 9.13 -23.54 1.71
C ALA A 151 9.69 -23.60 3.14
N ARG A 152 8.95 -24.30 4.02
CA ARG A 152 9.26 -24.44 5.44
C ARG A 152 10.29 -25.56 5.70
N THR A 153 10.19 -26.67 4.98
CA THR A 153 11.15 -27.79 5.09
C THR A 153 12.51 -27.49 4.47
N LEU A 154 12.56 -26.72 3.38
CA LEU A 154 13.83 -26.41 2.73
C LEU A 154 14.55 -25.17 3.32
N ARG A 155 14.00 -24.51 4.35
CA ARG A 155 14.49 -23.22 4.91
C ARG A 155 14.79 -22.15 3.84
N LEU A 156 14.20 -22.28 2.65
CA LEU A 156 14.45 -21.38 1.52
C LEU A 156 13.88 -19.97 1.74
N ALA A 157 12.92 -19.83 2.66
CA ALA A 157 12.30 -18.54 2.98
C ALA A 157 13.09 -17.73 4.03
N GLY A 158 14.20 -18.23 4.58
CA GLY A 158 14.93 -17.54 5.65
C GLY A 158 14.08 -17.33 6.91
N HIS A 159 14.50 -16.40 7.77
CA HIS A 159 13.74 -15.91 8.94
C HIS A 159 12.84 -14.71 8.58
N THR A 160 12.51 -14.52 7.30
CA THR A 160 11.77 -13.35 6.86
C THR A 160 10.38 -13.37 7.49
N GLU A 161 10.05 -12.29 8.19
CA GLU A 161 8.76 -12.13 8.84
C GLU A 161 7.63 -12.23 7.82
N TYR A 162 6.49 -12.80 8.22
CA TYR A 162 5.35 -12.90 7.31
C TYR A 162 4.85 -11.48 6.98
N PRO A 163 4.62 -11.16 5.70
CA PRO A 163 4.15 -9.83 5.36
C PRO A 163 2.77 -9.57 5.97
N GLY A 164 2.63 -8.40 6.60
CA GLY A 164 1.38 -7.90 7.16
C GLY A 164 0.47 -7.31 6.08
N PHE A 165 -0.84 -7.36 6.32
CA PHE A 165 -1.77 -6.55 5.53
C PHE A 165 -1.66 -5.10 5.97
N PHE A 166 -1.96 -4.17 5.06
CA PHE A 166 -2.08 -2.76 5.38
C PHE A 166 -3.56 -2.39 5.49
N GLU A 167 -3.98 -2.02 6.69
CA GLU A 167 -5.37 -1.72 7.02
C GLU A 167 -5.51 -0.25 7.43
N ILE A 168 -6.20 0.52 6.60
CA ILE A 168 -6.49 1.94 6.87
C ILE A 168 -7.95 2.22 6.53
N ASP A 169 -8.54 3.21 7.21
CA ASP A 169 -9.72 3.88 6.72
C ASP A 169 -9.33 4.65 5.45
N ASP A 170 -9.84 4.22 4.31
CA ASP A 170 -9.56 4.82 3.01
C ASP A 170 -10.84 5.24 2.28
N ALA A 171 -11.97 5.34 3.00
CA ALA A 171 -13.23 5.76 2.42
C ALA A 171 -13.07 7.15 1.76
N PRO A 172 -13.39 7.28 0.46
CA PRO A 172 -13.26 8.57 -0.22
C PRO A 172 -14.31 9.57 0.30
N PRO A 173 -13.98 10.87 0.34
CA PRO A 173 -14.98 11.93 0.47
C PRO A 173 -16.08 11.78 -0.58
N LYS A 174 -17.34 11.92 -0.15
CA LYS A 174 -18.51 11.78 -1.03
C LYS A 174 -18.47 12.80 -2.17
N ALA A 175 -17.93 13.99 -1.89
CA ALA A 175 -17.82 15.04 -2.89
C ALA A 175 -16.87 14.71 -4.06
N LEU A 176 -16.03 13.67 -3.95
CA LEU A 176 -15.14 13.24 -5.04
C LEU A 176 -15.80 12.25 -6.02
N GLY A 177 -16.97 11.68 -5.69
CA GLY A 177 -17.68 10.74 -6.57
C GLY A 177 -16.89 9.46 -6.90
N ILE A 178 -15.95 9.07 -6.03
CA ILE A 178 -15.14 7.86 -6.20
C ILE A 178 -15.94 6.69 -5.59
N GLU A 179 -16.42 5.76 -6.43
CA GLU A 179 -17.05 4.49 -6.03
C GLU A 179 -16.07 3.31 -5.98
#